data_AF-A0A674HUE8-F1
#
_entry.id   AF-A0A674HUE8-F1
#
_cell.length_a   1.000
_cell.length_b   1.000
_cell.length_c   1.000
_cell.angle_alpha   90.00
_cell.angle_beta   90.00
_cell.angle_gamma   90.00
#
_symmetry.space_group_name_H-M   'P 1'
#
loop_
_entity.id
_entity.type
_entity.pdbx_description
1 polymer ?
#
loop_
_entity_poly.entity_id
_entity_poly.type
_entity_poly.pdbx_seq_one_letter_code
_entity_poly.pdbx_strand_id
1 'polypeptide(L)' 'MYCKTLRASIFKKPKICYYAGAQTTHTAYPDGLEVPQFPNNQIEKHYPDGTQEIVLPDHTVKWLYSDGLKETFFSDGTVV' A
#
# COMPACT_ATOMS: atom_id res chain seq x y z
N MET A 1 -21.83 4.66 11.33
CA MET A 1 -20.83 3.57 11.32
C MET A 1 -21.54 2.24 11.05
N TYR A 2 -21.76 1.82 9.80
CA TYR A 2 -22.15 0.42 9.52
C TYR A 2 -21.76 0.05 8.09
N CYS A 3 -20.85 -0.91 7.93
CA CYS A 3 -20.62 -1.63 6.68
C CYS A 3 -21.29 -3.01 6.85
N LYS A 4 -22.46 -3.22 6.22
CA LYS A 4 -23.16 -4.52 6.25
C LYS A 4 -22.45 -5.49 5.30
N THR A 5 -21.99 -6.63 5.82
CA THR A 5 -21.36 -7.69 5.01
C THR A 5 -22.36 -8.84 4.78
N LEU A 6 -22.77 -9.04 3.53
CA LEU A 6 -23.52 -10.24 3.11
C LEU A 6 -22.54 -11.39 2.84
N ARG A 7 -22.85 -12.58 3.37
CA ARG A 7 -22.06 -13.81 3.23
C ARG A 7 -22.06 -14.32 1.78
N ALA A 8 -20.88 -14.56 1.21
CA ALA A 8 -20.61 -15.66 0.28
C ALA A 8 -19.09 -15.92 0.17
N SER A 9 -18.71 -17.19 0.31
CA SER A 9 -17.34 -17.72 0.37
C SER A 9 -16.71 -17.89 -1.03
N ILE A 10 -15.38 -18.03 -1.08
CA ILE A 10 -14.51 -18.61 -2.14
C ILE A 10 -13.70 -17.67 -3.07
N PHE A 11 -13.89 -16.36 -3.05
CA PHE A 11 -12.84 -15.43 -3.51
C PHE A 11 -12.57 -14.45 -2.38
N LYS A 12 -11.41 -14.56 -1.74
CA LYS A 12 -10.98 -13.51 -0.84
C LYS A 12 -10.65 -12.28 -1.71
N LYS A 13 -11.66 -11.48 -2.02
CA LYS A 13 -11.50 -10.23 -2.77
C LYS A 13 -10.83 -9.20 -1.86
N PRO A 14 -10.04 -8.27 -2.42
CA PRO A 14 -9.52 -7.16 -1.64
C PRO A 14 -10.67 -6.32 -1.08
N LYS A 15 -10.49 -5.80 0.14
CA LYS A 15 -11.40 -4.85 0.77
C LYS A 15 -10.91 -3.44 0.46
N ILE A 16 -11.75 -2.64 -0.17
CA ILE A 16 -11.44 -1.25 -0.54
C ILE A 16 -12.20 -0.31 0.39
N CYS A 17 -11.51 0.66 0.99
CA CYS A 17 -12.06 1.68 1.88
C CYS A 17 -11.57 3.06 1.42
N TYR A 18 -12.44 4.07 1.45
CA TYR A 18 -12.07 5.46 1.14
C TYR A 18 -12.12 6.31 2.40
N TYR A 19 -11.00 6.94 2.74
CA TYR A 19 -10.87 7.86 3.87
C TYR A 19 -11.04 9.31 3.39
N ALA A 20 -12.25 9.84 3.48
CA ALA A 20 -12.60 11.15 2.92
C ALA A 20 -11.75 12.31 3.48
N GLY A 21 -11.40 12.31 4.77
CA GLY A 21 -10.60 13.37 5.38
C GLY A 21 -9.17 13.47 4.83
N ALA A 22 -8.58 12.34 4.45
CA ALA A 22 -7.24 12.26 3.86
C ALA A 22 -7.27 12.11 2.33
N GLN A 23 -8.45 11.98 1.74
CA GLN A 23 -8.66 11.63 0.32
C GLN A 23 -7.84 10.41 -0.11
N THR A 24 -7.74 9.40 0.77
CA THR A 24 -6.91 8.21 0.59
C THR A 24 -7.78 7.00 0.31
N THR A 25 -7.44 6.23 -0.73
CA THR A 25 -8.04 4.91 -0.98
C THR A 25 -7.14 3.85 -0.37
N HIS A 26 -7.68 3.01 0.50
CA HIS A 26 -6.95 1.91 1.13
C HIS A 26 -7.51 0.57 0.65
N THR A 27 -6.64 -0.25 0.09
CA THR A 27 -6.95 -1.62 -0.35
C THR A 27 -6.25 -2.62 0.55
N ALA A 28 -7.02 -3.39 1.31
CA ALA A 28 -6.51 -4.49 2.15
C ALA A 28 -6.72 -5.82 1.43
N TYR A 29 -5.63 -6.50 1.11
CA TYR A 29 -5.63 -7.81 0.47
C TYR A 29 -5.68 -8.94 1.51
N PRO A 30 -6.19 -10.12 1.13
CA PRO A 30 -6.41 -11.20 2.08
C PRO A 30 -5.18 -12.03 2.45
N ASP A 31 -4.08 -11.84 1.72
CA ASP A 31 -2.74 -12.29 2.05
C ASP A 31 -2.07 -11.39 3.10
N GLY A 32 -2.71 -10.28 3.47
CA GLY A 32 -2.23 -9.31 4.46
C GLY A 32 -1.50 -8.12 3.86
N LEU A 33 -1.38 -8.03 2.53
CA LEU A 33 -0.84 -6.84 1.87
C LEU A 33 -1.83 -5.66 2.03
N GLU A 34 -1.35 -4.52 2.50
CA GLU A 34 -2.12 -3.29 2.57
C GLU A 34 -1.59 -2.25 1.57
N VAL A 35 -2.48 -1.61 0.82
CA VAL A 35 -2.11 -0.65 -0.24
C VAL A 35 -2.89 0.65 -0.08
N PRO A 36 -2.37 1.63 0.67
CA PRO A 36 -2.89 3.00 0.66
C PRO A 36 -2.40 3.77 -0.57
N GLN A 37 -3.34 4.49 -1.19
CA GLN A 37 -3.14 5.36 -2.34
C GLN A 37 -3.56 6.78 -1.96
N PHE A 38 -2.59 7.69 -2.02
CA PHE A 38 -2.73 9.06 -1.56
C PHE A 38 -3.08 10.02 -2.71
N PRO A 39 -3.67 11.19 -2.41
CA PRO A 39 -4.09 12.15 -3.46
C PRO A 39 -2.91 12.78 -4.21
N ASN A 40 -1.70 12.71 -3.65
CA ASN A 40 -0.47 13.17 -4.31
C ASN A 40 0.11 12.16 -5.31
N ASN A 41 -0.60 11.06 -5.64
CA ASN A 41 -0.12 9.93 -6.44
C ASN A 41 0.94 9.05 -5.77
N GLN A 42 1.21 9.25 -4.48
CA GLN A 42 2.00 8.29 -3.71
C GLN A 42 1.20 7.01 -3.48
N ILE A 43 1.85 5.88 -3.66
CA ILE A 43 1.28 4.56 -3.40
C ILE A 43 2.24 3.85 -2.46
N GLU A 44 1.72 3.28 -1.39
CA GLU A 44 2.52 2.43 -0.52
C GLU A 44 1.98 1.01 -0.53
N LYS A 45 2.86 0.03 -0.37
CA LYS A 45 2.53 -1.38 -0.16
C LYS A 45 3.15 -1.78 1.17
N HIS A 46 2.34 -2.20 2.12
CA HIS A 46 2.79 -2.70 3.42
C HIS A 46 2.60 -4.21 3.43
N TYR A 47 3.72 -4.93 3.47
CA TYR A 47 3.75 -6.38 3.43
C TYR A 47 3.61 -6.98 4.84
N PRO A 48 3.06 -8.21 4.96
CA PRO A 48 2.86 -8.86 6.26
C PRO A 48 4.13 -9.11 7.07
N ASP A 49 5.28 -9.19 6.40
CA ASP A 49 6.61 -9.37 7.01
C ASP A 49 7.19 -8.08 7.60
N GLY A 50 6.46 -6.96 7.47
CA GLY A 50 6.88 -5.63 7.90
C GLY A 50 7.62 -4.82 6.85
N THR A 51 7.89 -5.40 5.67
CA THR A 51 8.49 -4.68 4.54
C THR A 51 7.51 -3.66 3.98
N GLN A 52 8.01 -2.51 3.51
CA GLN A 52 7.21 -1.50 2.83
C GLN A 52 7.85 -1.09 1.51
N GLU A 53 7.05 -1.00 0.45
CA GLU A 53 7.42 -0.42 -0.83
C GLU A 53 6.64 0.89 -1.02
N ILE A 54 7.34 2.01 -1.17
CA ILE A 54 6.76 3.35 -1.35
C ILE A 54 7.10 3.84 -2.75
N VAL A 55 6.08 4.03 -3.58
CA VAL A 55 6.20 4.62 -4.91
C VAL A 55 5.80 6.08 -4.81
N LEU A 56 6.75 6.97 -5.08
CA LEU A 56 6.56 8.41 -5.09
C LEU A 56 6.09 8.91 -6.47
N PRO A 57 5.56 10.14 -6.55
CA PRO A 57 5.00 10.68 -7.80
C PRO A 57 6.04 10.90 -8.91
N ASP A 58 7.31 11.02 -8.55
CA ASP A 58 8.47 11.12 -9.45
C ASP A 58 8.99 9.75 -9.91
N HIS A 59 8.25 8.69 -9.62
CA HIS A 59 8.62 7.28 -9.84
C HIS A 59 9.80 6.79 -9.01
N THR A 60 10.25 7.55 -8.02
CA THR A 60 11.20 7.05 -7.02
C THR A 60 10.53 5.94 -6.19
N VAL A 61 11.19 4.79 -6.06
CA VAL A 61 10.73 3.65 -5.27
C VAL A 61 11.61 3.50 -4.04
N LYS A 62 11.00 3.48 -2.85
CA LYS A 62 11.72 3.22 -1.60
C LYS A 62 11.29 1.89 -1.03
N TRP A 63 12.25 1.04 -0.71
CA TRP A 63 12.05 -0.18 0.06
C TRP A 63 12.50 0.06 1.50
N LEU A 64 11.63 -0.25 2.45
CA LEU A 64 11.91 -0.24 3.88
C LEU A 64 11.74 -1.67 4.37
N TYR A 65 12.83 -2.33 4.74
CA TYR A 65 12.81 -3.70 5.19
C TYR A 65 12.57 -3.79 6.70
N SER A 66 12.06 -4.92 7.16
CA SER A 66 11.74 -5.14 8.58
C SER A 66 12.97 -5.20 9.50
N ASP A 67 14.15 -5.45 8.94
CA ASP A 67 15.45 -5.38 9.63
C ASP A 67 16.00 -3.94 9.75
N GLY A 68 15.29 -2.95 9.20
CA GLY A 68 15.66 -1.54 9.22
C GLY A 68 16.51 -1.09 8.03
N LEU A 69 16.88 -1.99 7.12
CA LEU A 69 17.53 -1.63 5.86
C LEU A 69 16.58 -0.80 4.99
N LYS A 70 17.17 0.09 4.19
CA LYS A 70 16.42 0.95 3.28
C LYS A 70 17.16 1.03 1.96
N GLU A 71 16.41 0.89 0.87
CA GLU A 71 16.92 1.08 -0.49
C GLU A 71 16.04 2.10 -1.20
N THR A 72 16.64 3.02 -1.93
CA THR A 72 15.92 4.00 -2.75
C THR A 72 16.36 3.86 -4.19
N PHE A 73 15.42 3.55 -5.07
CA PHE A 73 15.60 3.46 -6.52
C PHE A 73 15.04 4.73 -7.14
N PHE A 74 15.91 5.56 -7.69
CA PHE A 74 15.51 6.77 -8.40
C PHE A 74 15.16 6.46 -9.85
N SER A 75 14.37 7.34 -10.48
CA SER A 75 13.94 7.19 -11.87
C SER A 75 15.09 7.27 -12.88
N ASP A 76 16.24 7.80 -12.49
CA ASP A 76 17.48 7.82 -13.28
C ASP A 76 18.31 6.52 -13.16
N GLY A 77 17.84 5.54 -12.38
CA GLY A 77 18.51 4.27 -12.14
C GLY A 77 19.51 4.28 -10.99
N THR A 78 19.70 5.41 -10.30
CA THR A 78 20.53 5.48 -9.09
C THR A 78 19.89 4.68 -7.96
N VAL A 79 20.71 3.94 -7.19
CA VAL A 79 20.29 3.21 -5.98
C VAL A 79 21.09 3.73 -4.78
N VAL A 80 20.40 4.04 -3.68
CA VAL A 80 20.97 4.56 -2.42
C VAL A 80 20.47 3.77 -1.22
#